data_AF-A0A9E4J006-F1
#
_entry.id   AF-A0A9E4J006-F1
#
_cell.length_a   1.000
_cell.length_b   1.000
_cell.length_c   1.000
_cell.angle_alpha   90.00
_cell.angle_beta   90.00
_cell.angle_gamma   90.00
#
_symmetry.space_group_name_H-M   'P 1'
#
loop_
_entity.id
_entity.type
_entity.pdbx_description
1 polymer ?
#
loop_
_entity_poly.entity_id
_entity_poly.type
_entity_poly.pdbx_seq_one_letter_code
_entity_poly.pdbx_strand_id
1 'polypeptide(L)' 'MTSDQTNRDRSTARILGVFLAVLSIPVLVGGFSAALTIDLALGTAAGAALLLAAAILMFYGSRGRPKQPRKR' A
#
# COMPACT_ATOMS: atom_id res chain seq x y z
N MET A 1 -53.78 -4.99 13.45
CA MET A 1 -52.88 -6.03 12.91
C MET A 1 -51.56 -5.44 12.35
N THR A 2 -51.16 -4.22 12.75
CA THR A 2 -50.06 -3.45 12.14
C THR A 2 -48.83 -3.28 13.05
N SER A 3 -49.01 -3.38 14.37
CA SER A 3 -47.94 -3.21 15.38
C SER A 3 -46.86 -4.31 15.32
N ASP A 4 -47.22 -5.52 14.91
CA ASP A 4 -46.29 -6.65 14.77
C ASP A 4 -45.38 -6.55 13.55
N GLN A 5 -45.81 -5.85 12.49
CA GLN A 5 -45.00 -5.64 11.29
C GLN A 5 -43.93 -4.58 11.55
N THR A 6 -44.32 -3.45 12.18
CA THR A 6 -43.37 -2.39 12.53
C THR A 6 -42.28 -2.87 13.50
N ASN A 7 -42.60 -3.78 14.41
CA ASN A 7 -41.62 -4.33 15.35
C ASN A 7 -40.65 -5.31 14.66
N ARG A 8 -41.15 -6.11 13.70
CA ARG A 8 -40.31 -6.97 12.85
C ARG A 8 -39.37 -6.18 11.95
N ASP A 9 -39.84 -5.13 11.29
CA ASP A 9 -39.01 -4.30 10.41
C ASP A 9 -37.87 -3.62 11.17
N ARG A 10 -38.14 -3.17 12.40
CA ARG A 10 -37.13 -2.55 13.27
C ARG A 10 -36.06 -3.55 13.73
N SER A 11 -36.46 -4.79 13.97
CA SER A 11 -35.55 -5.90 14.29
C SER A 11 -34.68 -6.26 13.08
N THR A 12 -35.29 -6.42 11.91
CA THR A 12 -34.59 -6.70 10.65
C THR A 12 -33.61 -5.59 10.29
N ALA A 13 -33.99 -4.32 10.44
CA ALA A 13 -33.10 -3.19 10.20
C ALA A 13 -31.90 -3.16 11.15
N ARG A 14 -32.09 -3.55 12.43
CA ARG A 14 -30.99 -3.70 13.39
C ARG A 14 -30.03 -4.82 12.99
N ILE A 15 -30.56 -5.98 12.62
CA ILE A 15 -29.75 -7.13 12.19
C ILE A 15 -28.95 -6.77 10.95
N LEU A 16 -29.59 -6.12 9.97
CA LEU A 16 -28.93 -5.67 8.74
C LEU A 16 -27.86 -4.62 9.04
N GLY A 17 -28.12 -3.68 9.96
CA GLY A 17 -27.16 -2.69 10.40
C GLY A 17 -25.92 -3.30 11.05
N VAL A 18 -26.11 -4.29 11.95
CA VAL A 18 -25.00 -5.03 12.57
C VAL A 18 -24.23 -5.83 11.52
N PHE A 19 -24.93 -6.48 10.59
CA PHE A 19 -24.31 -7.26 9.52
C PHE A 19 -23.43 -6.40 8.61
N LEU A 20 -23.91 -5.21 8.21
CA LEU A 20 -23.14 -4.26 7.43
C LEU A 20 -21.94 -3.70 8.21
N ALA A 21 -22.11 -3.43 9.51
CA ALA A 21 -21.01 -2.98 10.37
C ALA A 21 -19.91 -4.05 10.47
N VAL A 22 -20.27 -5.33 10.63
CA VAL A 22 -19.32 -6.44 10.67
C VAL A 22 -18.62 -6.61 9.32
N LEU A 23 -19.34 -6.48 8.20
CA LEU A 23 -18.75 -6.54 6.85
C LEU A 23 -17.81 -5.36 6.55
N SER A 24 -18.01 -4.20 7.18
CA SER A 24 -17.17 -3.02 6.94
C SER A 24 -15.71 -3.22 7.39
N ILE A 25 -15.49 -4.02 8.44
CA ILE A 25 -14.18 -4.24 9.05
C ILE A 25 -13.19 -4.95 8.09
N PRO A 26 -13.51 -6.12 7.52
CA PRO A 26 -12.59 -6.78 6.57
C PRO A 26 -12.38 -5.97 5.28
N VAL A 27 -13.37 -5.18 4.84
CA VAL A 27 -13.20 -4.29 3.68
C VAL A 27 -12.21 -3.17 3.97
N LEU A 28 -12.28 -2.56 5.15
CA LEU A 28 -11.33 -1.57 5.62
C LEU A 28 -9.91 -2.14 5.76
N VAL A 29 -9.79 -3.33 6.38
CA VAL A 29 -8.50 -4.01 6.55
C VAL A 29 -7.89 -4.42 5.21
N GLY A 30 -8.70 -4.97 4.31
CA GLY A 30 -8.27 -5.33 2.95
C GLY A 30 -7.84 -4.12 2.13
N GLY A 31 -8.62 -3.04 2.17
CA GLY A 31 -8.29 -1.78 1.50
C GLY A 31 -7.02 -1.13 2.03
N PHE A 32 -6.83 -1.12 3.36
CA PHE A 32 -5.62 -0.57 3.99
C PHE A 32 -4.38 -1.40 3.67
N SER A 33 -4.50 -2.74 3.68
CA SER A 33 -3.42 -3.66 3.31
C SER A 33 -3.01 -3.50 1.84
N ALA A 34 -3.99 -3.32 0.94
CA ALA A 34 -3.73 -3.04 -0.47
C ALA A 34 -3.03 -1.68 -0.67
N ALA A 35 -3.48 -0.64 0.03
CA ALA A 35 -2.86 0.68 -0.02
C ALA A 35 -1.40 0.66 0.47
N LEU A 36 -1.13 -0.03 1.58
CA LEU A 36 0.23 -0.24 2.09
C LEU A 36 1.11 -1.05 1.12
N THR A 37 0.53 -2.05 0.44
CA THR A 37 1.27 -2.85 -0.56
C THR A 37 1.64 -1.98 -1.77
N ILE A 38 0.75 -1.09 -2.20
CA ILE A 38 1.03 -0.12 -3.27
C ILE A 38 2.12 0.86 -2.84
N ASP A 39 2.09 1.34 -1.60
CA ASP A 39 3.09 2.28 -1.08
C ASP A 39 4.46 1.62 -0.92
N LEU A 40 4.50 0.36 -0.49
CA LEU A 40 5.73 -0.43 -0.43
C LEU A 40 6.28 -0.72 -1.85
N ALA A 41 5.40 -1.00 -2.81
CA ALA A 41 5.78 -1.22 -4.21
C ALA A 41 6.31 0.06 -4.86
N LEU A 42 5.69 1.22 -4.60
CA LEU A 42 6.17 2.51 -5.05
C LEU A 42 7.52 2.86 -4.41
N GLY A 43 7.66 2.67 -3.10
CA GLY A 43 8.88 2.95 -2.35
C GLY A 43 10.04 2.05 -2.80
N THR A 44 9.78 0.77 -3.02
CA THR A 44 10.79 -0.17 -3.55
C THR A 44 11.13 0.10 -5.01
N ALA A 45 10.16 0.46 -5.85
CA ALA A 45 10.42 0.89 -7.23
C ALA A 45 11.26 2.17 -7.29
N ALA A 46 10.94 3.17 -6.46
CA ALA A 46 11.72 4.40 -6.33
C ALA A 46 13.13 4.13 -5.81
N GLY A 47 13.27 3.26 -4.80
CA GLY A 47 14.57 2.83 -4.28
C GLY A 47 15.41 2.09 -5.32
N ALA A 48 14.79 1.17 -6.08
CA ALA A 48 15.46 0.46 -7.17
C ALA A 48 15.92 1.39 -8.29
N ALA A 49 15.11 2.40 -8.65
CA ALA A 49 15.49 3.41 -9.63
C ALA A 49 16.68 4.25 -9.17
N LEU A 50 16.73 4.66 -7.89
CA LEU A 50 17.87 5.39 -7.32
C LEU A 50 19.14 4.53 -7.29
N LEU A 51 19.04 3.26 -6.91
CA LEU A 51 20.18 2.33 -6.94
C LEU A 51 20.70 2.11 -8.36
N LEU A 52 19.80 2.00 -9.35
CA LEU A 52 20.18 1.88 -10.75
C LEU A 52 20.89 3.16 -11.24
N ALA A 53 20.36 4.34 -10.92
CA ALA A 53 20.98 5.61 -11.27
C ALA A 53 22.39 5.76 -10.63
N ALA A 54 22.53 5.38 -9.36
CA ALA A 54 23.81 5.37 -8.66
C ALA A 54 24.81 4.39 -9.30
N ALA A 55 24.35 3.20 -9.69
CA ALA A 55 25.19 2.21 -10.36
C ALA A 55 25.68 2.71 -11.73
N ILE A 56 24.81 3.36 -12.51
CA ILE A 56 25.19 3.99 -13.79
C ILE A 56 26.20 5.11 -13.54
N LEU A 57 25.96 5.98 -12.56
CA LEU A 57 26.88 7.07 -12.21
C LEU A 57 28.25 6.54 -11.76
N MET A 58 28.30 5.49 -10.93
CA MET A 58 29.54 4.83 -10.53
C MET A 58 30.23 4.13 -11.72
N PHE A 59 29.48 3.53 -12.63
CA PHE A 59 30.03 2.87 -13.81
C PHE A 59 30.67 3.88 -14.79
N TYR A 60 30.00 5.00 -15.07
CA TYR A 60 30.57 6.07 -15.88
C TYR A 60 31.68 6.83 -15.15
N GLY A 61 31.51 7.11 -13.86
CA GLY A 61 32.51 7.78 -13.03
C GLY A 61 33.78 6.96 -12.82
N SER A 62 33.67 5.63 -12.79
CA SER A 62 34.84 4.73 -12.72
C SER A 62 35.57 4.59 -14.06
N ARG A 63 34.88 4.70 -15.20
CA ARG A 63 35.51 4.79 -16.52
C ARG A 63 36.21 6.12 -16.77
N GLY A 64 35.75 7.20 -16.12
CA GLY A 64 36.33 8.53 -16.19
C GLY A 64 37.44 8.81 -15.17
N ARG A 65 37.77 7.90 -14.24
CA ARG A 65 38.92 8.08 -13.35
C ARG A 65 40.22 7.79 -14.12
N PRO A 66 41.02 8.82 -14.49
CA PRO A 66 42.40 8.55 -14.88
C PRO A 66 43.06 7.87 -13.67
N LYS A 67 43.72 6.73 -13.91
CA LYS A 67 44.59 6.10 -12.92
C LYS A 67 45.52 7.20 -12.39
N GLN A 68 45.29 7.65 -11.16
CA GLN A 68 46.17 8.59 -10.48
C GLN A 68 47.58 8.00 -10.60
N PRO A 69 48.53 8.69 -11.26
CA PRO A 69 49.88 8.19 -11.34
C PRO A 69 50.39 8.16 -9.90
N ARG A 70 50.60 6.93 -9.41
CA ARG A 70 51.25 6.64 -8.15
C ARG A 70 52.60 7.34 -8.18
N LYS A 71 52.70 8.54 -7.59
CA LYS A 71 53.97 9.22 -7.37
C LYS A 71 54.77 8.30 -6.44
N ARG A 72 55.79 7.67 -7.04
CA ARG A 72 56.94 7.13 -6.32
C ARG A 72 57.68 8.26 -5.62
#